data_AF-C4P4I4-F1
#
_entry.id   AF-C4P4I4-F1
#
_cell.length_a   1.000
_cell.length_b   1.000
_cell.length_c   1.000
_cell.angle_alpha   90.00
_cell.angle_beta   90.00
_cell.angle_gamma   90.00
#
_symmetry.space_group_name_H-M   'P 1'
#
loop_
_entity.id
_entity.type
_entity.pdbx_description
1 polymer ?
#
loop_
_entity_poly.entity_id
_entity_poly.type
_entity_poly.pdbx_seq_one_letter_code
_entity_poly.pdbx_strand_id
1 'polypeptide(L)'
;MTNQEIRQLRNRLGLSQQQFADKLHWSKSYLSMIETGKRTINKTAIERINQTFCLEGGILPMQAKIDFLRIRFKIHAPDQVIEKVLRMNPEVFIYKNYGFNHYTETYCFSEIFVFANPENLDMGVMIELRGRGCREYELVLEEQQETWTEFFWRLYETNLFDNHRMIDTKITRIDLALDEQVSLLYPSYDLFELKAKYEQGLVDTTFRNFDFTGGIVVKNGQRSNKGLSLYFGSRQSPFYLNFYQKDYELAKKEEISVEMARQKYGIKNRYEIRLADEKAYLFVEYLLSTGETLEWVGKELIDTAIKVYDCDEAGLRTQYSANWRMVIESMQELKLTMKGEKPSYEKSLRWLSNYLAPTLKKIWIMDQTFGTDELMTRIKQAELKEKDQEELAKLTTTIKELLIQEEEEVVSSKTVSVTQQEVEQLLAQFLFE
;
A
#
# COMPACT_ATOMS: atom_id res chain seq x y z
N MET A 1 -22.64 -3.00 21.33
CA MET A 1 -22.69 -4.47 21.36
C MET A 1 -23.71 -4.94 22.40
N THR A 2 -24.74 -5.69 22.00
CA THR A 2 -25.78 -6.27 22.89
C THR A 2 -25.38 -7.66 23.40
N ASN A 3 -26.05 -8.16 24.45
CA ASN A 3 -25.81 -9.50 24.99
C ASN A 3 -26.02 -10.61 23.93
N GLN A 4 -26.97 -10.42 23.03
CA GLN A 4 -27.25 -11.35 21.94
C GLN A 4 -26.15 -11.29 20.87
N GLU A 5 -25.63 -10.11 20.56
CA GLU A 5 -24.49 -9.92 19.64
C GLU A 5 -23.22 -10.60 20.13
N ILE A 6 -22.95 -10.65 21.44
CA ILE A 6 -21.78 -11.35 22.00
C ILE A 6 -21.89 -12.86 21.81
N ARG A 7 -23.08 -13.42 22.04
CA ARG A 7 -23.33 -14.85 21.81
C ARG A 7 -23.16 -15.19 20.33
N GLN A 8 -23.67 -14.33 19.45
CA GLN A 8 -23.49 -14.49 18.00
C GLN A 8 -22.03 -14.36 17.60
N LEU A 9 -21.30 -13.37 18.15
CA LEU A 9 -19.87 -13.17 17.93
C LEU A 9 -19.07 -14.41 18.30
N ARG A 10 -19.30 -14.98 19.50
CA ARG A 10 -18.65 -16.22 19.92
C ARG A 10 -18.95 -17.38 18.97
N ASN A 11 -20.21 -17.55 18.59
CA ASN A 11 -20.61 -18.64 17.69
C ASN A 11 -19.97 -18.47 16.29
N ARG A 12 -19.91 -17.24 15.76
CA ARG A 12 -19.25 -16.92 14.48
C ARG A 12 -17.76 -17.23 14.51
N LEU A 13 -17.09 -16.95 15.63
CA LEU A 13 -15.69 -17.30 15.86
C LEU A 13 -15.41 -18.80 15.98
N GLY A 14 -16.45 -19.65 16.00
CA GLY A 14 -16.30 -21.09 16.24
C GLY A 14 -15.78 -21.42 17.64
N LEU A 15 -15.88 -20.48 18.60
CA LEU A 15 -15.33 -20.66 19.94
C LEU A 15 -16.39 -21.22 20.90
N SER A 16 -15.95 -22.16 21.74
CA SER A 16 -16.73 -22.55 22.92
C SER A 16 -16.80 -21.39 23.92
N GLN A 17 -17.78 -21.41 24.82
CA GLN A 17 -17.87 -20.42 25.91
C GLN A 17 -16.60 -20.37 26.76
N GLN A 18 -15.90 -21.51 26.90
CA GLN A 18 -14.64 -21.56 27.64
C GLN A 18 -13.55 -20.79 26.88
N GLN A 19 -13.30 -21.14 25.62
CA GLN A 19 -12.24 -20.51 24.83
C GLN A 19 -12.44 -19.00 24.62
N PHE A 20 -13.69 -18.57 24.46
CA PHE A 20 -14.01 -17.14 24.32
C PHE A 20 -13.80 -16.39 25.65
N ALA A 21 -14.17 -16.99 26.78
CA ALA A 21 -13.92 -16.42 28.09
C ALA A 21 -12.42 -16.35 28.41
N ASP A 22 -11.66 -17.39 28.06
CA ASP A 22 -10.20 -17.45 28.30
C ASP A 22 -9.47 -16.30 27.59
N LYS A 23 -9.82 -16.03 26.32
CA LYS A 23 -9.25 -14.92 25.54
C LYS A 23 -9.53 -13.54 26.16
N LEU A 24 -10.65 -13.39 26.86
CA LEU A 24 -11.06 -12.14 27.53
C LEU A 24 -10.60 -12.05 28.98
N HIS A 25 -9.90 -13.08 29.47
CA HIS A 25 -9.56 -13.26 30.89
C HIS A 25 -10.81 -13.20 31.78
N TRP A 26 -11.90 -13.84 31.34
CA TRP A 26 -13.15 -13.97 32.06
C TRP A 26 -13.39 -15.42 32.48
N SER A 27 -14.27 -15.62 33.48
CA SER A 27 -14.77 -16.97 33.76
C SER A 27 -15.86 -17.35 32.77
N LYS A 28 -15.95 -18.65 32.42
CA LYS A 28 -17.05 -19.19 31.60
C LYS A 28 -18.43 -18.85 32.17
N SER A 29 -18.55 -18.85 33.50
CA SER A 29 -19.78 -18.48 34.20
C SER A 29 -20.18 -17.03 33.93
N TYR A 30 -19.22 -16.10 33.98
CA TYR A 30 -19.46 -14.69 33.67
C TYR A 30 -19.96 -14.50 32.24
N LEU A 31 -19.32 -15.15 31.26
CA LEU A 31 -19.76 -15.11 29.86
C LEU A 31 -21.16 -15.71 29.69
N SER A 32 -21.45 -16.84 30.33
CA SER A 32 -22.77 -17.49 30.27
C SER A 32 -23.89 -16.60 30.81
N MET A 33 -23.65 -15.86 31.90
CA MET A 33 -24.62 -14.90 32.44
C MET A 33 -24.90 -13.75 31.48
N ILE A 34 -23.89 -13.28 30.74
CA ILE A 34 -24.06 -12.26 29.70
C ILE A 34 -24.89 -12.81 28.54
N GLU A 35 -24.50 -13.96 27.97
CA GLU A 35 -25.16 -14.55 26.80
C GLU A 35 -26.62 -14.99 27.04
N THR A 36 -26.97 -15.25 28.30
CA THR A 36 -28.33 -15.63 28.72
C THR A 36 -29.18 -14.44 29.17
N GLY A 37 -28.66 -13.22 29.11
CA GLY A 37 -29.40 -12.01 29.51
C GLY A 37 -29.50 -11.81 31.03
N LYS A 38 -28.91 -12.71 31.84
CA LYS A 38 -28.93 -12.61 33.31
C LYS A 38 -28.02 -11.50 33.84
N ARG A 39 -27.07 -11.01 33.04
CA ARG A 39 -26.20 -9.89 33.36
C ARG A 39 -26.06 -8.97 32.15
N THR A 40 -26.30 -7.68 32.34
CA THR A 40 -26.04 -6.65 31.33
C THR A 40 -24.54 -6.44 31.14
N ILE A 41 -24.09 -6.39 29.89
CA ILE A 41 -22.71 -6.04 29.58
C ILE A 41 -22.46 -4.54 29.84
N ASN A 42 -21.29 -4.20 30.39
CA ASN A 42 -20.88 -2.81 30.64
C ASN A 42 -19.88 -2.33 29.58
N LYS A 43 -19.65 -1.01 29.53
CA LYS A 43 -18.78 -0.38 28.51
C LYS A 43 -17.35 -0.94 28.51
N THR A 44 -16.75 -1.14 29.68
CA THR A 44 -15.39 -1.70 29.83
C THR A 44 -15.29 -3.13 29.31
N ALA A 45 -16.35 -3.93 29.47
CA ALA A 45 -16.41 -5.28 28.95
C ALA A 45 -16.56 -5.30 27.42
N ILE A 46 -17.31 -4.35 26.85
CA ILE A 46 -17.40 -4.16 25.40
C ILE A 46 -16.03 -3.73 24.84
N GLU A 47 -15.38 -2.75 25.47
CA GLU A 47 -14.02 -2.30 25.07
C GLU A 47 -13.02 -3.45 25.12
N ARG A 48 -13.07 -4.30 26.15
CA ARG A 48 -12.20 -5.49 26.22
C ARG A 48 -12.51 -6.49 25.10
N ILE A 49 -13.78 -6.76 24.81
CA ILE A 49 -14.17 -7.60 23.68
C ILE A 49 -13.62 -7.00 22.38
N ASN A 50 -13.78 -5.69 22.21
CA ASN A 50 -13.33 -5.00 21.02
C ASN A 50 -11.81 -4.99 20.89
N GLN A 51 -11.04 -4.83 21.96
CA GLN A 51 -9.59 -4.86 21.92
C GLN A 51 -9.06 -6.29 21.72
N THR A 52 -9.59 -7.27 22.45
CA THR A 52 -9.13 -8.67 22.38
C THR A 52 -9.41 -9.28 21.01
N PHE A 53 -10.51 -8.89 20.38
CA PHE A 53 -10.90 -9.40 19.08
C PHE A 53 -10.76 -8.35 17.97
N CYS A 54 -10.09 -7.22 18.21
CA CYS A 54 -9.87 -6.17 17.22
C CYS A 54 -11.17 -5.73 16.49
N LEU A 55 -12.25 -5.45 17.23
CA LEU A 55 -13.56 -5.03 16.72
C LEU A 55 -13.76 -3.50 16.71
N GLU A 56 -12.70 -2.71 16.91
CA GLU A 56 -12.73 -1.27 16.60
C GLU A 56 -12.44 -1.11 15.10
N GLY A 57 -13.31 -0.40 14.35
CA GLY A 57 -13.15 -0.21 12.89
C GLY A 57 -14.35 -0.65 12.03
N GLY A 58 -15.56 -0.77 12.58
CA GLY A 58 -16.70 -1.36 11.88
C GLY A 58 -16.59 -2.88 11.75
N ILE A 59 -17.54 -3.47 11.04
CA ILE A 59 -17.61 -4.93 10.87
C ILE A 59 -16.46 -5.45 10.00
N LEU A 60 -15.97 -4.68 9.03
CA LEU A 60 -14.79 -5.05 8.24
C LEU A 60 -13.61 -4.16 8.63
N PRO A 61 -12.53 -4.69 9.23
CA PRO A 61 -11.34 -3.89 9.51
C PRO A 61 -10.77 -3.37 8.20
N MET A 62 -10.70 -2.05 8.05
CA MET A 62 -10.24 -1.39 6.82
C MET A 62 -9.03 -0.49 7.12
N GLN A 63 -8.15 -0.27 6.13
CA GLN A 63 -7.04 0.69 6.21
C GLN A 63 -7.00 1.56 4.96
N ALA A 64 -6.77 2.86 5.12
CA ALA A 64 -6.66 3.79 4.00
C ALA A 64 -5.20 4.22 3.80
N LYS A 65 -4.82 4.41 2.54
CA LYS A 65 -3.51 4.95 2.17
C LYS A 65 -3.54 5.72 0.86
N ILE A 66 -2.55 6.59 0.68
CA ILE A 66 -2.24 7.18 -0.63
C ILE A 66 -1.35 6.19 -1.39
N ASP A 67 -1.83 5.72 -2.55
CA ASP A 67 -1.17 4.69 -3.38
C ASP A 67 -0.59 5.30 -4.68
N PHE A 68 -0.86 6.58 -4.95
CA PHE A 68 -0.20 7.35 -6.01
C PHE A 68 -0.40 8.85 -5.75
N LEU A 69 0.60 9.67 -6.04
CA LEU A 69 0.50 11.13 -6.01
C LEU A 69 1.32 11.75 -7.14
N ARG A 70 0.73 12.69 -7.86
CA ARG A 70 1.44 13.48 -8.88
C ARG A 70 1.09 14.95 -8.75
N ILE A 71 2.13 15.78 -8.65
CA ILE A 71 2.01 17.21 -8.43
C ILE A 71 2.94 17.92 -9.41
N ARG A 72 2.45 18.96 -10.07
CA ARG A 72 3.24 19.82 -10.94
C ARG A 72 3.38 21.20 -10.31
N PHE A 73 4.59 21.74 -10.33
CA PHE A 73 4.94 23.07 -9.87
C PHE A 73 5.43 23.87 -11.08
N LYS A 74 4.86 25.06 -11.33
CA LYS A 74 5.34 25.95 -12.41
C LYS A 74 6.62 26.68 -12.00
N ILE A 75 7.71 25.91 -11.85
CA ILE A 75 9.07 26.33 -11.50
C ILE A 75 10.10 25.53 -12.32
N HIS A 76 11.33 26.03 -12.48
CA HIS A 76 12.45 25.41 -13.20
C HIS A 76 13.62 25.05 -12.29
N ALA A 77 13.32 24.44 -11.14
CA ALA A 77 14.33 24.09 -10.15
C ALA A 77 14.00 22.72 -9.53
N PRO A 78 14.38 21.61 -10.19
CA PRO A 78 14.12 20.27 -9.67
C PRO A 78 14.76 20.07 -8.28
N ASP A 79 15.97 20.57 -8.07
CA ASP A 79 16.66 20.49 -6.77
C ASP A 79 15.89 21.23 -5.67
N GLN A 80 15.35 22.41 -5.94
CA GLN A 80 14.50 23.11 -4.97
C GLN A 80 13.19 22.38 -4.71
N VAL A 81 12.63 21.67 -5.69
CA VAL A 81 11.44 20.84 -5.45
C VAL A 81 11.78 19.64 -4.56
N ILE A 82 12.94 19.01 -4.77
CA ILE A 82 13.42 17.92 -3.90
C ILE A 82 13.69 18.45 -2.48
N GLU A 83 14.40 19.57 -2.37
CA GLU A 83 14.82 20.13 -1.09
C GLU A 83 13.66 20.79 -0.34
N LYS A 84 12.88 21.68 -0.97
CA LYS A 84 11.88 22.49 -0.26
C LYS A 84 10.53 21.80 -0.14
N VAL A 85 10.10 21.08 -1.18
CA VAL A 85 8.80 20.38 -1.17
C VAL A 85 8.93 19.02 -0.53
N LEU A 86 9.78 18.15 -1.09
CA LEU A 86 9.96 16.80 -0.55
C LEU A 86 10.73 16.82 0.77
N ARG A 87 11.53 17.85 1.05
CA ARG A 87 12.42 17.91 2.23
C ARG A 87 13.38 16.74 2.27
N MET A 88 13.87 16.39 1.09
CA MET A 88 14.85 15.34 0.87
C MET A 88 16.16 15.94 0.36
N ASN A 89 17.27 15.25 0.60
CA ASN A 89 18.57 15.61 0.08
C ASN A 89 18.63 15.37 -1.45
N PRO A 90 18.86 16.40 -2.29
CA PRO A 90 18.98 16.22 -3.74
C PRO A 90 20.09 15.26 -4.17
N GLU A 91 21.18 15.18 -3.40
CA GLU A 91 22.35 14.34 -3.73
C GLU A 91 22.06 12.83 -3.70
N VAL A 92 20.97 12.40 -3.06
CA VAL A 92 20.57 10.98 -3.06
C VAL A 92 19.75 10.59 -4.30
N PHE A 93 19.35 11.57 -5.12
CA PHE A 93 18.58 11.30 -6.33
C PHE A 93 19.50 10.97 -7.51
N ILE A 94 19.17 9.89 -8.21
CA ILE A 94 19.88 9.49 -9.43
C ILE A 94 19.30 10.29 -10.60
N TYR A 95 20.17 11.03 -11.31
CA TYR A 95 19.83 11.74 -12.53
C TYR A 95 19.79 10.81 -13.75
N LYS A 96 18.82 11.03 -14.64
CA LYS A 96 18.64 10.33 -15.91
C LYS A 96 18.27 11.33 -17.00
N ASN A 97 18.94 11.25 -18.13
CA ASN A 97 18.72 12.08 -19.32
C ASN A 97 17.55 11.62 -20.21
N TYR A 98 16.53 11.04 -19.59
CA TYR A 98 15.26 10.71 -20.23
C TYR A 98 14.14 10.86 -19.21
N GLY A 99 12.91 11.01 -19.69
CA GLY A 99 11.72 11.12 -18.84
C GLY A 99 10.47 10.55 -19.48
N PHE A 100 9.34 10.78 -18.81
CA PHE A 100 8.01 10.37 -19.25
C PHE A 100 7.10 11.60 -19.40
N ASN A 101 5.95 11.45 -20.05
CA ASN A 101 4.96 12.52 -20.19
C ASN A 101 5.54 13.83 -20.78
N HIS A 102 6.42 13.71 -21.78
CA HIS A 102 7.14 14.82 -22.43
C HIS A 102 8.18 15.54 -21.58
N TYR A 103 8.46 15.07 -20.37
CA TYR A 103 9.66 15.45 -19.63
C TYR A 103 10.88 14.72 -20.21
N THR A 104 12.02 15.40 -20.23
CA THR A 104 13.27 14.91 -20.85
C THR A 104 14.33 14.56 -19.81
N GLU A 105 14.13 14.95 -18.55
CA GLU A 105 15.02 14.64 -17.44
C GLU A 105 14.25 14.04 -16.27
N THR A 106 14.89 13.12 -15.56
CA THR A 106 14.36 12.48 -14.36
C THR A 106 15.40 12.47 -13.26
N TYR A 107 15.01 12.88 -12.07
CA TYR A 107 15.71 12.67 -10.82
C TYR A 107 14.89 11.65 -10.04
N CYS A 108 15.48 10.54 -9.61
CA CYS A 108 14.72 9.53 -8.87
C CYS A 108 15.46 8.96 -7.66
N PHE A 109 14.73 8.80 -6.57
CA PHE A 109 15.09 7.96 -5.44
C PHE A 109 14.05 6.85 -5.32
N SER A 110 14.45 5.60 -5.58
CA SER A 110 13.54 4.45 -5.65
C SER A 110 12.31 4.71 -6.55
N GLU A 111 11.09 4.75 -6.02
CA GLU A 111 9.85 5.02 -6.77
C GLU A 111 9.28 6.44 -6.51
N ILE A 112 10.15 7.35 -6.05
CA ILE A 112 9.94 8.80 -5.97
C ILE A 112 10.63 9.46 -7.17
N PHE A 113 9.85 10.07 -8.06
CA PHE A 113 10.36 10.67 -9.29
C PHE A 113 10.12 12.18 -9.30
N VAL A 114 11.12 12.93 -9.76
CA VAL A 114 11.04 14.36 -10.06
C VAL A 114 11.44 14.55 -11.51
N PHE A 115 10.53 15.09 -12.31
CA PHE A 115 10.71 15.25 -13.75
C PHE A 115 10.89 16.73 -14.10
N ALA A 116 11.79 16.99 -15.06
CA ALA A 116 12.04 18.32 -15.60
C ALA A 116 12.16 18.26 -17.13
N ASN A 117 11.88 19.39 -17.77
CA ASN A 117 12.14 19.59 -19.19
C ASN A 117 12.82 20.95 -19.37
N PRO A 118 14.16 21.01 -19.51
CA PRO A 118 14.87 22.27 -19.69
C PRO A 118 14.53 22.98 -21.01
N GLU A 119 13.99 22.25 -22.00
CA GLU A 119 13.60 22.82 -23.31
C GLU A 119 12.16 23.37 -23.31
N ASN A 120 11.32 22.99 -22.34
CA ASN A 120 9.94 23.46 -22.24
C ASN A 120 9.61 23.89 -20.81
N LEU A 121 9.95 25.16 -20.53
CA LEU A 121 9.72 25.79 -19.24
C LEU A 121 8.21 25.92 -18.88
N ASP A 122 7.28 25.84 -19.83
CA ASP A 122 5.86 25.89 -19.42
C ASP A 122 5.40 24.61 -18.69
N MET A 123 6.15 23.51 -18.82
CA MET A 123 5.85 22.25 -18.13
C MET A 123 6.19 22.24 -16.64
N GLY A 124 7.04 23.16 -16.17
CA GLY A 124 7.48 23.20 -14.79
C GLY A 124 8.26 21.95 -14.35
N VAL A 125 8.21 21.66 -13.05
CA VAL A 125 8.75 20.43 -12.43
C VAL A 125 7.59 19.58 -11.93
N MET A 126 7.67 18.27 -12.10
CA MET A 126 6.62 17.34 -11.68
C MET A 126 7.16 16.27 -10.72
N ILE A 127 6.53 16.15 -9.56
CA ILE A 127 6.72 15.02 -8.64
C ILE A 127 5.75 13.91 -9.04
N GLU A 128 6.23 12.66 -9.04
CA GLU A 128 5.42 11.45 -9.09
C GLU A 128 5.87 10.47 -7.99
N LEU A 129 5.00 10.25 -7.01
CA LEU A 129 5.13 9.21 -6.00
C LEU A 129 4.25 8.05 -6.42
N ARG A 130 4.84 6.90 -6.76
CA ARG A 130 4.07 5.68 -7.02
C ARG A 130 3.78 4.95 -5.70
N GLY A 131 2.94 3.91 -5.69
CA GLY A 131 2.51 3.28 -4.42
C GLY A 131 3.64 2.91 -3.46
N ARG A 132 4.76 2.38 -3.97
CA ARG A 132 5.97 2.16 -3.15
C ARG A 132 6.65 3.47 -2.75
N GLY A 133 6.80 4.42 -3.68
CA GLY A 133 7.34 5.75 -3.40
C GLY A 133 6.53 6.52 -2.36
N CYS A 134 5.21 6.33 -2.29
CA CYS A 134 4.38 6.87 -1.21
C CYS A 134 4.74 6.25 0.15
N ARG A 135 4.99 4.94 0.22
CA ARG A 135 5.45 4.29 1.48
C ARG A 135 6.87 4.71 1.86
N GLU A 136 7.75 4.87 0.89
CA GLU A 136 9.12 5.34 1.13
C GLU A 136 9.11 6.80 1.58
N TYR A 137 8.28 7.65 0.98
CA TYR A 137 8.11 9.04 1.38
C TYR A 137 7.46 9.20 2.75
N GLU A 138 6.58 8.29 3.16
CA GLU A 138 6.04 8.28 4.52
C GLU A 138 7.13 8.16 5.59
N LEU A 139 8.28 7.54 5.31
CA LEU A 139 9.42 7.55 6.24
C LEU A 139 9.95 8.97 6.48
N VAL A 140 9.97 9.80 5.43
CA VAL A 140 10.41 11.20 5.51
C VAL A 140 9.42 12.00 6.34
N LEU A 141 8.12 11.82 6.08
CA LEU A 141 7.07 12.48 6.86
C LEU A 141 7.09 12.05 8.34
N GLU A 142 7.24 10.75 8.61
CA GLU A 142 7.32 10.21 9.97
C GLU A 142 8.51 10.79 10.75
N GLU A 143 9.69 10.85 10.13
CA GLU A 143 10.88 11.42 10.76
C GLU A 143 10.73 12.94 11.00
N GLN A 144 9.97 13.63 10.15
CA GLN A 144 9.62 15.05 10.31
C GLN A 144 8.43 15.27 11.25
N GLN A 145 7.82 14.21 11.79
CA GLN A 145 6.60 14.25 12.60
C GLN A 145 5.42 14.93 11.90
N GLU A 146 5.33 14.75 10.59
CA GLU A 146 4.30 15.32 9.75
C GLU A 146 3.37 14.24 9.19
N THR A 147 2.18 14.68 8.80
CA THR A 147 1.14 13.92 8.15
C THR A 147 1.05 14.29 6.68
N TRP A 148 0.35 13.46 5.88
CA TRP A 148 0.01 13.83 4.50
C TRP A 148 -0.77 15.15 4.42
N THR A 149 -1.61 15.45 5.41
CA THR A 149 -2.36 16.72 5.47
C THR A 149 -1.42 17.91 5.65
N GLU A 150 -0.43 17.81 6.54
CA GLU A 150 0.60 18.86 6.71
C GLU A 150 1.47 19.01 5.46
N PHE A 151 1.82 17.90 4.80
CA PHE A 151 2.47 17.94 3.48
C PHE A 151 1.62 18.70 2.46
N PHE A 152 0.31 18.45 2.38
CA PHE A 152 -0.57 19.17 1.45
C PHE A 152 -0.69 20.65 1.80
N TRP A 153 -0.77 21.03 3.08
CA TRP A 153 -0.75 22.43 3.49
C TRP A 153 0.54 23.15 3.07
N ARG A 154 1.70 22.47 3.17
CA ARG A 154 3.00 23.01 2.73
C ARG A 154 2.99 23.47 1.28
N LEU A 155 2.26 22.77 0.41
CA LEU A 155 2.18 23.12 -1.03
C LEU A 155 1.64 24.53 -1.30
N TYR A 156 0.97 25.14 -0.32
CA TYR A 156 0.36 26.47 -0.38
C TYR A 156 1.13 27.52 0.43
N GLU A 157 2.29 27.19 0.99
CA GLU A 157 3.12 28.15 1.71
C GLU A 157 3.68 29.22 0.75
N THR A 158 3.45 30.50 1.07
CA THR A 158 3.83 31.63 0.22
C THR A 158 5.33 31.84 0.08
N ASN A 159 6.12 31.23 0.96
CA ASN A 159 7.58 31.33 0.98
C ASN A 159 8.29 29.99 0.73
N LEU A 160 7.58 28.99 0.21
CA LEU A 160 8.15 27.65 -0.03
C LEU A 160 9.42 27.66 -0.89
N PHE A 161 9.56 28.64 -1.79
CA PHE A 161 10.70 28.79 -2.69
C PHE A 161 11.42 30.14 -2.54
N ASP A 162 11.38 30.74 -1.34
CA ASP A 162 12.10 31.98 -0.96
C ASP A 162 11.88 33.21 -1.87
N ASN A 163 10.85 33.16 -2.72
CA ASN A 163 10.55 34.17 -3.72
C ASN A 163 9.31 35.03 -3.38
N HIS A 164 8.73 34.82 -2.19
CA HIS A 164 7.52 35.49 -1.69
C HIS A 164 6.33 35.44 -2.67
N ARG A 165 6.28 34.40 -3.53
CA ARG A 165 5.24 34.21 -4.54
C ARG A 165 4.65 32.82 -4.43
N MET A 166 3.33 32.76 -4.50
CA MET A 166 2.62 31.51 -4.74
C MET A 166 3.01 30.95 -6.10
N ILE A 167 3.51 29.73 -6.11
CA ILE A 167 3.79 29.00 -7.34
C ILE A 167 2.50 28.34 -7.81
N ASP A 168 2.26 28.33 -9.14
CA ASP A 168 1.16 27.56 -9.72
C ASP A 168 1.43 26.06 -9.51
N THR A 169 0.84 25.54 -8.44
CA THR A 169 0.91 24.14 -8.02
C THR A 169 -0.37 23.45 -8.41
N LYS A 170 -0.28 22.34 -9.14
CA LYS A 170 -1.44 21.51 -9.51
C LYS A 170 -1.22 20.07 -9.11
N ILE A 171 -2.13 19.57 -8.27
CA ILE A 171 -2.25 18.16 -7.97
C ILE A 171 -2.98 17.52 -9.14
N THR A 172 -2.24 16.77 -9.95
CA THR A 172 -2.72 16.23 -11.24
C THR A 172 -3.16 14.79 -11.13
N ARG A 173 -2.77 14.07 -10.07
CA ARG A 173 -3.30 12.75 -9.76
C ARG A 173 -3.14 12.42 -8.29
N ILE A 174 -4.16 11.80 -7.71
CA ILE A 174 -4.09 11.15 -6.41
C ILE A 174 -4.89 9.85 -6.48
N ASP A 175 -4.27 8.75 -6.04
CA ASP A 175 -4.94 7.47 -5.91
C ASP A 175 -5.02 7.10 -4.42
N LEU A 176 -6.23 6.80 -3.93
CA LEU A 176 -6.46 6.26 -2.59
C LEU A 176 -6.68 4.76 -2.69
N ALA A 177 -6.07 4.00 -1.78
CA ALA A 177 -6.31 2.57 -1.62
C ALA A 177 -6.96 2.30 -0.26
N LEU A 178 -8.15 1.72 -0.28
CA LEU A 178 -8.87 1.26 0.91
C LEU A 178 -8.75 -0.28 0.99
N ASP A 179 -7.94 -0.77 1.92
CA ASP A 179 -7.64 -2.18 2.09
C ASP A 179 -8.57 -2.82 3.13
N GLU A 180 -9.39 -3.76 2.68
CA GLU A 180 -10.18 -4.64 3.53
C GLU A 180 -9.29 -5.73 4.10
N GLN A 181 -9.12 -5.74 5.42
CA GLN A 181 -8.30 -6.72 6.10
C GLN A 181 -9.07 -8.05 6.28
N VAL A 182 -8.32 -9.14 6.32
CA VAL A 182 -8.81 -10.47 6.67
C VAL A 182 -9.25 -10.44 8.12
N SER A 183 -10.54 -10.64 8.35
CA SER A 183 -11.11 -10.75 9.69
C SER A 183 -11.40 -12.21 10.04
N LEU A 184 -11.10 -12.59 11.28
CA LEU A 184 -11.54 -13.88 11.83
C LEU A 184 -13.01 -13.86 12.26
N LEU A 185 -13.61 -12.67 12.35
CA LEU A 185 -14.92 -12.44 12.99
C LEU A 185 -16.01 -12.17 11.98
N TYR A 186 -15.62 -11.63 10.83
CA TYR A 186 -16.53 -11.14 9.81
C TYR A 186 -16.07 -11.62 8.44
N PRO A 187 -16.99 -12.14 7.61
CA PRO A 187 -16.64 -12.55 6.27
C PRO A 187 -16.31 -11.30 5.46
N SER A 188 -15.21 -11.35 4.73
CA SER A 188 -14.91 -10.30 3.77
C SER A 188 -15.94 -10.24 2.66
N TYR A 189 -16.10 -9.06 2.07
CA TYR A 189 -17.03 -8.85 0.97
C TYR A 189 -16.63 -9.68 -0.26
N ASP A 190 -17.63 -10.31 -0.90
CA ASP A 190 -17.40 -11.08 -2.10
C ASP A 190 -17.53 -10.19 -3.34
N LEU A 191 -16.41 -9.87 -3.98
CA LEU A 191 -16.41 -9.09 -5.22
C LEU A 191 -17.17 -9.78 -6.36
N PHE A 192 -17.33 -11.12 -6.33
CA PHE A 192 -18.17 -11.80 -7.32
C PHE A 192 -19.65 -11.47 -7.14
N GLU A 193 -20.10 -11.17 -5.91
CA GLU A 193 -21.46 -10.68 -5.65
C GLU A 193 -21.69 -9.34 -6.34
N LEU A 194 -20.76 -8.38 -6.18
CA LEU A 194 -20.87 -7.06 -6.82
C LEU A 194 -20.90 -7.18 -8.34
N LYS A 195 -20.03 -8.03 -8.90
CA LYS A 195 -20.02 -8.31 -10.34
C LYS A 195 -21.37 -8.86 -10.81
N ALA A 196 -21.91 -9.87 -10.13
CA ALA A 196 -23.17 -10.49 -10.51
C ALA A 196 -24.34 -9.50 -10.42
N LYS A 197 -24.38 -8.68 -9.35
CA LYS A 197 -25.38 -7.62 -9.20
C LYS A 197 -25.27 -6.57 -10.30
N TYR A 198 -24.06 -6.20 -10.74
CA TYR A 198 -23.88 -5.30 -11.88
C TYR A 198 -24.45 -5.91 -13.16
N GLU A 199 -24.11 -7.17 -13.46
CA GLU A 199 -24.62 -7.89 -14.65
C GLU A 199 -26.14 -8.07 -14.65
N GLN A 200 -26.77 -8.09 -13.47
CA GLN A 200 -28.23 -8.17 -13.30
C GLN A 200 -28.94 -6.81 -13.35
N GLY A 201 -28.21 -5.70 -13.49
CA GLY A 201 -28.79 -4.35 -13.46
C GLY A 201 -29.20 -3.87 -12.07
N LEU A 202 -28.64 -4.45 -11.01
CA LEU A 202 -28.91 -4.09 -9.60
C LEU A 202 -27.93 -3.06 -9.04
N VAL A 203 -27.16 -2.39 -9.91
CA VAL A 203 -26.18 -1.36 -9.54
C VAL A 203 -26.51 -0.09 -10.29
N ASP A 204 -26.83 0.98 -9.55
CA ASP A 204 -26.81 2.33 -10.13
C ASP A 204 -25.39 2.87 -10.00
N THR A 205 -24.87 3.40 -11.10
CA THR A 205 -23.55 4.00 -11.10
C THR A 205 -23.48 5.25 -11.96
N THR A 206 -22.59 6.18 -11.58
CA THR A 206 -22.27 7.37 -12.38
C THR A 206 -21.33 7.05 -13.54
N PHE A 207 -20.72 5.86 -13.56
CA PHE A 207 -19.81 5.43 -14.61
C PHE A 207 -20.55 4.87 -15.82
N ARG A 208 -20.06 5.18 -17.02
CA ARG A 208 -20.62 4.65 -18.28
C ARG A 208 -20.13 3.26 -18.64
N ASN A 209 -18.92 2.92 -18.17
CA ASN A 209 -18.25 1.68 -18.51
C ASN A 209 -17.95 0.89 -17.25
N PHE A 210 -18.12 -0.42 -17.34
CA PHE A 210 -17.71 -1.39 -16.35
C PHE A 210 -16.99 -2.54 -17.06
N ASP A 211 -15.80 -2.86 -16.57
CA ASP A 211 -14.99 -3.96 -17.06
C ASP A 211 -14.57 -4.83 -15.87
N PHE A 212 -14.23 -6.08 -16.15
CA PHE A 212 -13.66 -6.96 -15.14
C PHE A 212 -12.59 -7.86 -15.73
N THR A 213 -11.62 -8.25 -14.90
CA THR A 213 -10.63 -9.27 -15.23
C THR A 213 -10.60 -10.33 -14.15
N GLY A 214 -10.51 -11.59 -14.56
CA GLY A 214 -10.33 -12.72 -13.67
C GLY A 214 -10.02 -14.01 -14.44
N GLY A 215 -10.12 -15.15 -13.77
CA GLY A 215 -10.03 -16.47 -14.41
C GLY A 215 -9.06 -17.43 -13.73
N ILE A 216 -8.71 -18.50 -14.44
CA ILE A 216 -7.85 -19.59 -13.92
C ILE A 216 -6.59 -19.70 -14.79
N VAL A 217 -5.43 -19.87 -14.17
CA VAL A 217 -4.18 -20.30 -14.81
C VAL A 217 -3.98 -21.78 -14.54
N VAL A 218 -3.54 -22.53 -15.54
CA VAL A 218 -3.08 -23.91 -15.36
C VAL A 218 -1.57 -23.93 -15.57
N LYS A 219 -0.80 -24.26 -14.53
CA LYS A 219 0.66 -24.40 -14.60
C LYS A 219 1.03 -25.77 -14.02
N ASN A 220 1.75 -26.59 -14.79
CA ASN A 220 2.17 -27.94 -14.40
C ASN A 220 1.01 -28.84 -13.90
N GLY A 221 -0.18 -28.72 -14.51
CA GLY A 221 -1.38 -29.48 -14.11
C GLY A 221 -2.12 -28.93 -12.89
N GLN A 222 -1.56 -27.95 -12.16
CA GLN A 222 -2.26 -27.27 -11.07
C GLN A 222 -3.04 -26.06 -11.59
N ARG A 223 -4.31 -25.96 -11.20
CA ARG A 223 -5.19 -24.82 -11.48
C ARG A 223 -5.07 -23.79 -10.36
N SER A 224 -4.76 -22.55 -10.69
CA SER A 224 -4.74 -21.42 -9.76
C SER A 224 -5.68 -20.31 -10.22
N ASN A 225 -6.51 -19.78 -9.31
CA ASN A 225 -7.38 -18.65 -9.60
C ASN A 225 -6.53 -17.36 -9.65
N LYS A 226 -6.79 -16.49 -10.64
CA LYS A 226 -6.11 -15.20 -10.84
C LYS A 226 -6.60 -14.10 -9.88
N GLY A 227 -7.69 -14.36 -9.16
CA GLY A 227 -8.45 -13.33 -8.45
C GLY A 227 -9.33 -12.53 -9.41
N LEU A 228 -10.25 -11.75 -8.84
CA LEU A 228 -11.14 -10.85 -9.56
C LEU A 228 -10.69 -9.40 -9.40
N SER A 229 -10.79 -8.63 -10.48
CA SER A 229 -10.68 -7.16 -10.49
C SER A 229 -11.85 -6.58 -11.27
N LEU A 230 -12.48 -5.56 -10.71
CA LEU A 230 -13.61 -4.82 -11.24
C LEU A 230 -13.19 -3.38 -11.49
N TYR A 231 -13.52 -2.86 -12.66
CA TYR A 231 -13.11 -1.53 -13.12
C TYR A 231 -14.35 -0.72 -13.46
N PHE A 232 -14.48 0.45 -12.84
CA PHE A 232 -15.57 1.39 -13.13
C PHE A 232 -15.01 2.66 -13.75
N GLY A 233 -15.49 2.98 -14.96
CA GLY A 233 -15.00 4.10 -15.76
C GLY A 233 -13.78 3.76 -16.61
N SER A 234 -13.25 4.77 -17.31
CA SER A 234 -12.04 4.65 -18.13
C SER A 234 -10.82 5.12 -17.35
N ARG A 235 -9.65 4.49 -17.57
CA ARG A 235 -8.37 4.95 -17.01
C ARG A 235 -7.92 6.32 -17.53
N GLN A 236 -8.56 6.83 -18.58
CA GLN A 236 -8.34 8.18 -19.12
C GLN A 236 -9.27 9.21 -18.47
N SER A 237 -10.31 8.78 -17.74
CA SER A 237 -11.23 9.69 -17.07
C SER A 237 -10.60 10.30 -15.80
N PRO A 238 -11.00 11.53 -15.43
CA PRO A 238 -10.59 12.16 -14.17
C PRO A 238 -11.02 11.42 -12.89
N PHE A 239 -11.97 10.49 -13.01
CA PHE A 239 -12.43 9.65 -11.90
C PHE A 239 -12.58 8.21 -12.38
N TYR A 240 -11.95 7.28 -11.66
CA TYR A 240 -11.89 5.86 -11.99
C TYR A 240 -11.81 5.03 -10.71
N LEU A 241 -12.55 3.92 -10.63
CA LEU A 241 -12.50 3.00 -9.50
C LEU A 241 -11.98 1.62 -9.94
N ASN A 242 -11.19 0.99 -9.07
CA ASN A 242 -10.69 -0.37 -9.26
C ASN A 242 -10.84 -1.18 -7.97
N PHE A 243 -11.73 -2.17 -7.97
CA PHE A 243 -11.97 -3.03 -6.81
C PHE A 243 -11.49 -4.44 -7.10
N TYR A 244 -10.59 -4.98 -6.28
CA TYR A 244 -9.98 -6.27 -6.60
C TYR A 244 -9.53 -7.05 -5.38
N GLN A 245 -9.34 -8.35 -5.58
CA GLN A 245 -8.86 -9.26 -4.56
C GLN A 245 -7.34 -9.12 -4.40
N LYS A 246 -6.92 -8.29 -3.44
CA LYS A 246 -5.52 -7.96 -3.19
C LYS A 246 -4.71 -9.18 -2.71
N ASP A 247 -5.34 -10.09 -1.97
CA ASP A 247 -4.71 -11.35 -1.54
C ASP A 247 -4.22 -12.20 -2.73
N TYR A 248 -5.01 -12.30 -3.80
CA TYR A 248 -4.62 -12.99 -5.03
C TYR A 248 -3.54 -12.23 -5.81
N GLU A 249 -3.60 -10.90 -5.87
CA GLU A 249 -2.56 -10.10 -6.51
C GLU A 249 -1.22 -10.28 -5.80
N LEU A 250 -1.20 -10.17 -4.46
CA LEU A 250 0.00 -10.35 -3.64
C LEU A 250 0.54 -11.77 -3.74
N ALA A 251 -0.32 -12.79 -3.66
CA ALA A 251 0.10 -14.18 -3.83
C ALA A 251 0.78 -14.42 -5.17
N LYS A 252 0.22 -13.86 -6.26
CA LYS A 252 0.82 -13.95 -7.60
C LYS A 252 2.13 -13.18 -7.69
N LYS A 253 2.18 -11.95 -7.16
CA LYS A 253 3.36 -11.08 -7.18
C LYS A 253 4.53 -11.70 -6.42
N GLU A 254 4.22 -12.32 -5.28
CA GLU A 254 5.21 -12.93 -4.40
C GLU A 254 5.47 -14.41 -4.70
N GLU A 255 4.76 -15.01 -5.66
CA GLU A 255 4.86 -16.45 -5.98
C GLU A 255 4.62 -17.35 -4.74
N ILE A 256 3.69 -16.98 -3.87
CA ILE A 256 3.27 -17.72 -2.66
C ILE A 256 1.80 -18.15 -2.76
N SER A 257 1.33 -18.97 -1.81
CA SER A 257 -0.11 -19.31 -1.73
C SER A 257 -0.95 -18.11 -1.27
N VAL A 258 -2.25 -18.13 -1.58
CA VAL A 258 -3.18 -17.09 -1.14
C VAL A 258 -3.31 -17.09 0.38
N GLU A 259 -3.31 -18.27 1.01
CA GLU A 259 -3.30 -18.42 2.47
C GLU A 259 -2.06 -17.78 3.10
N MET A 260 -0.87 -17.99 2.52
CA MET A 260 0.36 -17.35 3.01
C MET A 260 0.32 -15.83 2.81
N ALA A 261 -0.21 -15.34 1.68
CA ALA A 261 -0.38 -13.91 1.45
C ALA A 261 -1.31 -13.27 2.48
N ARG A 262 -2.44 -13.92 2.80
CA ARG A 262 -3.36 -13.46 3.86
C ARG A 262 -2.69 -13.44 5.24
N GLN A 263 -1.91 -14.46 5.56
CA GLN A 263 -1.18 -14.53 6.84
C GLN A 263 -0.09 -13.46 6.94
N LYS A 264 0.66 -13.21 5.85
CA LYS A 264 1.76 -12.23 5.82
C LYS A 264 1.27 -10.79 5.80
N TYR A 265 0.28 -10.48 4.96
CA TYR A 265 -0.13 -9.12 4.69
C TYR A 265 -1.44 -8.72 5.36
N GLY A 266 -2.27 -9.67 5.76
CA GLY A 266 -3.55 -9.39 6.43
C GLY A 266 -4.63 -8.77 5.53
N ILE A 267 -4.40 -8.62 4.21
CA ILE A 267 -5.34 -7.92 3.31
C ILE A 267 -6.11 -8.94 2.47
N LYS A 268 -7.42 -8.72 2.29
CA LYS A 268 -8.30 -9.47 1.40
C LYS A 268 -8.57 -8.73 0.09
N ASN A 269 -9.33 -7.65 0.15
CA ASN A 269 -9.72 -6.84 -1.00
C ASN A 269 -9.11 -5.45 -0.91
N ARG A 270 -8.98 -4.78 -2.06
CA ARG A 270 -8.66 -3.35 -2.12
C ARG A 270 -9.68 -2.63 -2.99
N TYR A 271 -10.12 -1.48 -2.51
CA TYR A 271 -10.94 -0.52 -3.23
C TYR A 271 -10.08 0.71 -3.57
N GLU A 272 -9.64 0.82 -4.82
CA GLU A 272 -8.83 1.95 -5.30
C GLU A 272 -9.71 3.03 -5.92
N ILE A 273 -9.47 4.27 -5.49
CA ILE A 273 -10.07 5.49 -6.02
C ILE A 273 -8.97 6.26 -6.73
N ARG A 274 -9.07 6.42 -8.05
CA ARG A 274 -8.15 7.27 -8.81
C ARG A 274 -8.85 8.57 -9.20
N LEU A 275 -8.23 9.67 -8.81
CA LEU A 275 -8.63 11.02 -9.21
C LEU A 275 -7.49 11.64 -10.03
N ALA A 276 -7.83 12.28 -11.14
CA ALA A 276 -6.88 12.97 -11.99
C ALA A 276 -7.35 14.38 -12.35
N ASP A 277 -6.40 15.21 -12.80
CA ASP A 277 -6.61 16.58 -13.25
C ASP A 277 -7.43 17.41 -12.24
N GLU A 278 -8.51 18.05 -12.69
CA GLU A 278 -9.37 18.89 -11.86
C GLU A 278 -9.96 18.13 -10.66
N LYS A 279 -10.27 16.84 -10.80
CA LYS A 279 -10.83 16.04 -9.69
C LYS A 279 -9.80 15.80 -8.58
N ALA A 280 -8.53 15.61 -8.94
CA ALA A 280 -7.46 15.46 -7.96
C ALA A 280 -7.20 16.76 -7.21
N TYR A 281 -7.17 17.88 -7.94
CA TYR A 281 -7.04 19.21 -7.34
C TYR A 281 -8.20 19.55 -6.40
N LEU A 282 -9.45 19.43 -6.86
CA LEU A 282 -10.63 19.71 -6.05
C LEU A 282 -10.74 18.81 -4.81
N PHE A 283 -10.29 17.56 -4.91
CA PHE A 283 -10.29 16.65 -3.77
C PHE A 283 -9.39 17.15 -2.64
N VAL A 284 -8.17 17.59 -2.95
CA VAL A 284 -7.25 18.10 -1.92
C VAL A 284 -7.69 19.48 -1.43
N GLU A 285 -8.19 20.36 -2.30
CA GLU A 285 -8.79 21.63 -1.87
C GLU A 285 -9.96 21.43 -0.90
N TYR A 286 -10.85 20.48 -1.20
CA TYR A 286 -11.96 20.13 -0.30
C TYR A 286 -11.43 19.61 1.04
N LEU A 287 -10.46 18.70 1.02
CA LEU A 287 -9.85 18.15 2.23
C LEU A 287 -9.28 19.26 3.14
N LEU A 288 -8.48 20.15 2.56
CA LEU A 288 -7.82 21.24 3.31
C LEU A 288 -8.82 22.29 3.80
N SER A 289 -9.83 22.64 3.00
CA SER A 289 -10.81 23.68 3.37
C SER A 289 -11.86 23.23 4.39
N THR A 290 -12.19 21.95 4.44
CA THR A 290 -13.22 21.40 5.34
C THR A 290 -12.63 20.80 6.61
N GLY A 291 -11.37 20.36 6.58
CA GLY A 291 -10.76 19.59 7.67
C GLY A 291 -11.32 18.16 7.79
N GLU A 292 -12.10 17.72 6.80
CA GLU A 292 -12.54 16.32 6.70
C GLU A 292 -11.34 15.40 6.50
N THR A 293 -11.54 14.11 6.77
CA THR A 293 -10.48 13.12 6.66
C THR A 293 -10.48 12.45 5.28
N LEU A 294 -9.32 12.00 4.78
CA LEU A 294 -9.16 11.40 3.45
C LEU A 294 -10.10 10.20 3.24
N GLU A 295 -10.34 9.45 4.30
CA GLU A 295 -11.10 8.22 4.33
C GLU A 295 -12.60 8.49 4.28
N TRP A 296 -13.05 9.55 4.96
CA TRP A 296 -14.43 10.03 4.85
C TRP A 296 -14.72 10.49 3.42
N VAL A 297 -13.85 11.32 2.82
CA VAL A 297 -14.05 11.79 1.45
C VAL A 297 -13.99 10.62 0.46
N GLY A 298 -13.06 9.67 0.66
CA GLY A 298 -12.96 8.46 -0.15
C GLY A 298 -14.23 7.59 -0.08
N LYS A 299 -14.78 7.39 1.11
CA LYS A 299 -16.08 6.72 1.32
C LYS A 299 -17.19 7.41 0.55
N GLU A 300 -17.34 8.73 0.71
CA GLU A 300 -18.41 9.50 0.06
C GLU A 300 -18.31 9.45 -1.46
N LEU A 301 -17.09 9.46 -2.02
CA LEU A 301 -16.87 9.29 -3.46
C LEU A 301 -17.38 7.94 -3.95
N ILE A 302 -17.06 6.84 -3.24
CA ILE A 302 -17.53 5.50 -3.62
C ILE A 302 -19.05 5.38 -3.43
N ASP A 303 -19.58 5.79 -2.26
CA ASP A 303 -21.01 5.66 -1.95
C ASP A 303 -21.86 6.49 -2.92
N THR A 304 -21.40 7.67 -3.33
CA THR A 304 -22.08 8.49 -4.34
C THR A 304 -21.99 7.87 -5.74
N ALA A 305 -20.87 7.23 -6.08
CA ALA A 305 -20.64 6.71 -7.42
C ALA A 305 -21.27 5.34 -7.68
N ILE A 306 -21.48 4.51 -6.65
CA ILE A 306 -21.97 3.13 -6.78
C ILE A 306 -23.01 2.84 -5.69
N LYS A 307 -24.26 2.70 -6.12
CA LYS A 307 -25.37 2.24 -5.27
C LYS A 307 -25.79 0.84 -5.68
N VAL A 308 -25.75 -0.09 -4.73
CA VAL A 308 -26.00 -1.51 -4.96
C VAL A 308 -27.28 -1.93 -4.26
N TYR A 309 -28.08 -2.75 -4.92
CA TYR A 309 -29.40 -3.14 -4.44
C TYR A 309 -29.56 -4.65 -4.39
N ASP A 310 -30.47 -5.11 -3.54
CA ASP A 310 -30.98 -6.48 -3.55
C ASP A 310 -32.21 -6.58 -4.47
N CYS A 311 -32.61 -7.81 -4.78
CA CYS A 311 -33.81 -8.09 -5.55
C CYS A 311 -34.69 -9.12 -4.84
N ASP A 312 -35.96 -9.17 -5.22
CA ASP A 312 -36.86 -10.25 -4.82
C ASP A 312 -36.69 -11.50 -5.70
N GLU A 313 -37.52 -12.53 -5.50
CA GLU A 313 -37.51 -13.77 -6.28
C GLU A 313 -37.80 -13.55 -7.78
N ALA A 314 -38.46 -12.45 -8.14
CA ALA A 314 -38.75 -12.08 -9.52
C ALA A 314 -37.62 -11.26 -10.17
N GLY A 315 -36.55 -10.97 -9.43
CA GLY A 315 -35.43 -10.14 -9.90
C GLY A 315 -35.74 -8.63 -9.89
N LEU A 316 -36.86 -8.22 -9.29
CA LEU A 316 -37.19 -6.81 -9.14
C LEU A 316 -36.39 -6.20 -7.99
N ARG A 317 -35.82 -5.03 -8.25
CA ARG A 317 -35.03 -4.30 -7.27
C ARG A 317 -35.86 -3.91 -6.05
N THR A 318 -35.32 -4.16 -4.86
CA THR A 318 -35.97 -3.88 -3.58
C THR A 318 -35.23 -2.76 -2.83
N GLN A 319 -34.47 -3.11 -1.80
CA GLN A 319 -33.73 -2.19 -0.93
C GLN A 319 -32.24 -2.14 -1.30
N TYR A 320 -31.52 -1.20 -0.70
CA TYR A 320 -30.06 -1.19 -0.78
C TYR A 320 -29.48 -2.51 -0.23
N SER A 321 -28.46 -3.01 -0.91
CA SER A 321 -27.82 -4.26 -0.53
C SER A 321 -27.15 -4.12 0.83
N ALA A 322 -27.59 -4.93 1.79
CA ALA A 322 -27.02 -4.92 3.15
C ALA A 322 -25.52 -5.24 3.12
N ASN A 323 -25.10 -6.20 2.29
CA ASN A 323 -23.70 -6.60 2.17
C ASN A 323 -22.83 -5.44 1.64
N TRP A 324 -23.28 -4.72 0.62
CA TRP A 324 -22.54 -3.56 0.10
C TRP A 324 -22.53 -2.40 1.10
N ARG A 325 -23.66 -2.12 1.76
CA ARG A 325 -23.74 -1.08 2.80
C ARG A 325 -22.77 -1.33 3.93
N MET A 326 -22.57 -2.59 4.34
CA MET A 326 -21.56 -2.95 5.33
C MET A 326 -20.14 -2.56 4.88
N VAL A 327 -19.79 -2.69 3.60
CA VAL A 327 -18.50 -2.24 3.08
C VAL A 327 -18.36 -0.73 3.22
N ILE A 328 -19.34 0.03 2.72
CA ILE A 328 -19.37 1.49 2.77
C ILE A 328 -19.32 2.03 4.21
N GLU A 329 -20.06 1.42 5.12
CA GLU A 329 -20.10 1.84 6.52
C GLU A 329 -18.80 1.50 7.25
N SER A 330 -18.15 0.38 6.89
CA SER A 330 -16.82 0.04 7.42
C SER A 330 -15.73 1.01 6.93
N MET A 331 -15.95 1.72 5.82
CA MET A 331 -15.05 2.79 5.38
C MET A 331 -15.13 4.05 6.29
N GLN A 332 -16.15 4.21 7.13
CA GLN A 332 -16.30 5.41 7.96
C GLN A 332 -15.35 5.42 9.17
N GLU A 333 -14.93 4.26 9.66
CA GLU A 333 -14.00 4.13 10.80
C GLU A 333 -12.54 3.97 10.36
N LEU A 334 -12.26 4.21 9.07
CA LEU A 334 -10.93 4.16 8.50
C LEU A 334 -9.99 5.17 9.14
N LYS A 335 -8.74 4.74 9.38
CA LYS A 335 -7.62 5.63 9.71
C LYS A 335 -6.58 5.56 8.59
N LEU A 336 -6.12 6.72 8.15
CA LEU A 336 -5.01 6.88 7.24
C LEU A 336 -3.80 6.31 7.94
N THR A 337 -3.28 5.22 7.37
CA THR A 337 -2.12 4.57 7.92
C THR A 337 -0.90 5.12 7.21
N MET A 338 -0.14 5.93 7.92
CA MET A 338 1.27 6.15 7.59
C MET A 338 2.05 4.99 8.20
N LYS A 339 2.70 4.24 7.33
CA LYS A 339 3.63 3.20 7.74
C LYS A 339 4.73 3.19 6.72
N GLY A 340 5.75 3.98 7.01
CA GLY A 340 6.93 4.07 6.18
C GLY A 340 7.52 2.68 5.92
N GLU A 341 7.82 2.37 4.66
CA GLU A 341 8.44 1.11 4.26
C GLU A 341 9.77 1.39 3.58
N LYS A 342 10.84 0.74 4.07
CA LYS A 342 12.16 0.82 3.44
C LYS A 342 12.18 0.03 2.13
N PRO A 343 12.99 0.45 1.14
CA PRO A 343 13.28 -0.37 -0.02
C PRO A 343 13.71 -1.79 0.40
N SER A 344 13.15 -2.81 -0.25
CA SER A 344 13.38 -4.22 0.08
C SER A 344 14.01 -4.97 -1.08
N TYR A 345 14.95 -5.86 -0.76
CA TYR A 345 15.65 -6.76 -1.68
C TYR A 345 15.18 -8.22 -1.55
N GLU A 346 14.04 -8.47 -0.89
CA GLU A 346 13.44 -9.81 -0.73
C GLU A 346 13.26 -10.53 -2.07
N LYS A 347 12.93 -9.79 -3.13
CA LYS A 347 12.78 -10.36 -4.47
C LYS A 347 14.10 -10.91 -5.01
N SER A 348 15.20 -10.20 -4.79
CA SER A 348 16.54 -10.60 -5.20
C SER A 348 16.99 -11.83 -4.41
N LEU A 349 16.70 -11.88 -3.11
CA LEU A 349 16.92 -13.08 -2.28
C LEU A 349 16.09 -14.27 -2.77
N ARG A 350 14.80 -14.09 -3.06
CA ARG A 350 13.95 -15.18 -3.54
C ARG A 350 14.42 -15.70 -4.90
N TRP A 351 14.82 -14.82 -5.80
CA TRP A 351 15.39 -15.22 -7.08
C TRP A 351 16.69 -16.03 -6.89
N LEU A 352 17.58 -15.55 -5.99
CA LEU A 352 18.78 -16.29 -5.60
C LEU A 352 18.41 -17.69 -5.08
N SER A 353 17.49 -17.79 -4.11
CA SER A 353 17.03 -19.06 -3.53
C SER A 353 16.42 -20.01 -4.58
N ASN A 354 15.54 -19.50 -5.44
CA ASN A 354 14.75 -20.34 -6.35
C ASN A 354 15.54 -20.79 -7.60
N TYR A 355 16.51 -20.00 -8.06
CA TYR A 355 17.14 -20.23 -9.36
C TYR A 355 18.66 -20.46 -9.28
N LEU A 356 19.37 -19.82 -8.36
CA LEU A 356 20.83 -19.85 -8.33
C LEU A 356 21.42 -20.69 -7.19
N ALA A 357 20.76 -20.70 -6.02
CA ALA A 357 21.26 -21.34 -4.80
C ALA A 357 21.73 -22.80 -5.00
N PRO A 358 21.00 -23.68 -5.71
CA PRO A 358 21.48 -25.04 -5.94
C PRO A 358 22.81 -25.11 -6.73
N THR A 359 22.97 -24.22 -7.71
CA THR A 359 24.18 -24.15 -8.52
C THR A 359 25.35 -23.58 -7.72
N LEU A 360 25.11 -22.50 -6.96
CA LEU A 360 26.12 -21.91 -6.08
C LEU A 360 26.60 -22.93 -5.03
N LYS A 361 25.67 -23.66 -4.40
CA LYS A 361 25.98 -24.74 -3.45
C LYS A 361 26.86 -25.82 -4.07
N LYS A 362 26.54 -26.25 -5.29
CA LYS A 362 27.32 -27.26 -6.02
C LYS A 362 28.76 -26.79 -6.27
N ILE A 363 28.94 -25.55 -6.73
CA ILE A 363 30.29 -25.00 -7.00
C ILE A 363 31.06 -24.84 -5.69
N TRP A 364 30.41 -24.35 -4.63
CA TRP A 364 31.03 -24.25 -3.30
C TRP A 364 31.53 -25.62 -2.78
N ILE A 365 30.75 -26.69 -2.94
CA ILE A 365 31.18 -28.06 -2.55
C ILE A 365 32.40 -28.50 -3.38
N MET A 366 32.44 -28.17 -4.67
CA MET A 366 33.60 -28.46 -5.53
C MET A 366 34.84 -27.70 -5.04
N ASP A 367 34.70 -26.41 -4.71
CA ASP A 367 35.79 -25.60 -4.15
C ASP A 367 36.38 -26.21 -2.88
N GLN A 368 35.53 -26.63 -1.94
CA GLN A 368 35.97 -27.30 -0.71
C GLN A 368 36.64 -28.66 -0.97
N THR A 369 36.19 -29.39 -2.00
CA THR A 369 36.72 -30.72 -2.33
C THR A 369 38.07 -30.64 -3.03
N PHE A 370 38.24 -29.66 -3.91
CA PHE A 370 39.44 -29.51 -4.73
C PHE A 370 40.46 -28.52 -4.16
N GLY A 371 40.13 -27.84 -3.06
CA GLY A 371 40.98 -26.79 -2.48
C GLY A 371 41.08 -25.56 -3.39
N THR A 372 40.02 -25.26 -4.15
CA THR A 372 39.93 -24.10 -5.06
C THR A 372 39.06 -23.00 -4.46
N ASP A 373 39.11 -21.80 -5.04
CA ASP A 373 38.32 -20.63 -4.63
C ASP A 373 37.60 -19.98 -5.83
N GLU A 374 37.12 -20.82 -6.75
CA GLU A 374 36.59 -20.39 -8.05
C GLU A 374 35.28 -19.60 -7.92
N LEU A 375 34.42 -19.98 -6.95
CA LEU A 375 33.16 -19.29 -6.66
C LEU A 375 33.41 -17.86 -6.17
N MET A 376 34.22 -17.69 -5.14
CA MET A 376 34.49 -16.38 -4.55
C MET A 376 35.30 -15.48 -5.48
N THR A 377 36.26 -16.07 -6.21
CA THR A 377 37.04 -15.33 -7.21
C THR A 377 36.12 -14.73 -8.28
N ARG A 378 35.13 -15.50 -8.78
CA ARG A 378 34.14 -14.97 -9.74
C ARG A 378 33.24 -13.90 -9.15
N ILE A 379 32.81 -14.05 -7.90
CA ILE A 379 31.99 -13.04 -7.23
C ILE A 379 32.78 -11.72 -7.09
N LYS A 380 34.05 -11.78 -6.68
CA LYS A 380 34.91 -10.60 -6.54
C LYS A 380 35.20 -9.91 -7.88
N GLN A 381 35.32 -10.68 -8.96
CA GLN A 381 35.56 -10.16 -10.31
C GLN A 381 34.29 -9.68 -11.00
N ALA A 382 33.10 -9.98 -10.46
CA ALA A 382 31.85 -9.57 -11.06
C ALA A 382 31.64 -8.06 -10.85
N GLU A 383 31.57 -7.33 -11.96
CA GLU A 383 31.22 -5.92 -11.94
C GLU A 383 29.70 -5.76 -11.90
N LEU A 384 29.21 -4.99 -10.92
CA LEU A 384 27.80 -4.61 -10.86
C LEU A 384 27.49 -3.66 -12.02
N LYS A 385 26.40 -3.94 -12.73
CA LYS A 385 25.91 -3.03 -13.76
C LYS A 385 25.37 -1.76 -13.09
N GLU A 386 25.33 -0.66 -13.84
CA GLU A 386 24.77 0.63 -13.37
C GLU A 386 23.42 0.46 -12.66
N LYS A 387 22.51 -0.35 -13.23
CA LYS A 387 21.21 -0.67 -12.61
C LYS A 387 21.33 -1.35 -11.24
N ASP A 388 22.28 -2.26 -11.07
CA ASP A 388 22.48 -2.99 -9.82
C ASP A 388 23.13 -2.08 -8.77
N GLN A 389 24.00 -1.16 -9.20
CA GLN A 389 24.57 -0.11 -8.36
C GLN A 389 23.49 0.88 -7.88
N GLU A 390 22.56 1.29 -8.76
CA GLU A 390 21.40 2.09 -8.39
C GLU A 390 20.52 1.38 -7.35
N GLU A 391 20.25 0.08 -7.54
CA GLU A 391 19.46 -0.72 -6.60
C GLU A 391 20.15 -0.82 -5.24
N LEU A 392 21.48 -1.04 -5.24
CA LEU A 392 22.26 -1.10 -4.02
C LEU A 392 22.24 0.24 -3.26
N ALA A 393 22.48 1.36 -3.96
CA ALA A 393 22.44 2.69 -3.37
C ALA A 393 21.11 2.91 -2.63
N LYS A 394 19.98 2.66 -3.31
CA LYS A 394 18.63 2.78 -2.73
C LYS A 394 18.43 1.93 -1.46
N LEU A 395 18.98 0.72 -1.43
CA LEU A 395 18.86 -0.20 -0.28
C LEU A 395 19.75 0.21 0.89
N THR A 396 20.89 0.85 0.61
CA THR A 396 21.87 1.25 1.62
C THR A 396 21.67 2.66 2.15
N THR A 397 20.96 3.53 1.43
CA THR A 397 20.68 4.90 1.87
C THR A 397 19.87 4.89 3.16
N THR A 398 20.41 5.53 4.19
CA THR A 398 19.77 5.66 5.50
C THR A 398 18.79 6.83 5.52
N ILE A 399 17.84 6.82 6.46
CA ILE A 399 16.89 7.94 6.62
C ILE A 399 17.60 9.27 6.88
N LYS A 400 18.74 9.25 7.56
CA LYS A 400 19.58 10.43 7.82
C LYS A 400 20.23 11.02 6.57
N GLU A 401 20.51 10.19 5.57
CA GLU A 401 21.04 10.64 4.28
C GLU A 401 19.93 11.14 3.36
N LEU A 402 18.70 10.62 3.52
CA LEU A 402 17.51 11.10 2.81
C LEU A 402 17.08 12.49 3.25
N LEU A 403 17.28 12.83 4.52
CA LEU A 403 16.93 14.13 5.06
C LEU A 403 18.02 15.17 4.76
N ILE A 404 17.60 16.43 4.66
CA ILE A 404 18.50 17.57 4.61
C ILE A 404 19.22 17.66 5.96
N GLN A 405 20.54 17.53 5.95
CA GLN A 405 21.34 17.70 7.15
C GLN A 405 21.51 19.20 7.40
N GLU A 406 21.10 19.70 8.57
CA GLU A 406 21.67 20.95 9.08
C GLU A 406 23.16 20.69 9.34
N GLU A 407 24.02 21.54 8.80
CA GLU A 407 25.47 21.33 8.68
C GLU A 407 26.13 20.81 9.98
N GLU A 408 26.51 19.53 9.98
CA GLU A 408 27.81 19.10 10.49
C GLU A 408 28.46 18.26 9.38
N GLU A 409 29.44 18.87 8.70
CA GLU A 409 30.32 18.21 7.74
C GLU A 409 30.91 16.93 8.35
N VAL A 410 30.66 15.76 7.73
CA VAL A 410 31.69 14.86 7.16
C VAL A 410 30.98 13.91 6.17
N VAL A 411 31.06 14.21 4.87
CA VAL A 411 30.71 13.22 3.83
C VAL A 411 31.91 12.30 3.62
N SER A 412 31.81 11.08 4.16
CA SER A 412 32.64 9.96 3.72
C SER A 412 31.82 9.14 2.72
N SER A 413 32.19 9.18 1.43
CA SER A 413 31.72 8.22 0.46
C SER A 413 32.24 6.83 0.87
N LYS A 414 31.44 6.08 1.62
CA LYS A 414 31.73 4.68 1.91
C LYS A 414 31.42 3.87 0.65
N THR A 415 32.44 3.60 -0.14
CA THR A 415 32.43 2.40 -0.96
C THR A 415 32.33 1.22 0.01
N VAL A 416 31.20 0.51 -0.01
CA VAL A 416 31.04 -0.71 0.78
C VAL A 416 32.01 -1.74 0.21
N SER A 417 33.21 -1.82 0.79
CA SER A 417 34.15 -2.90 0.51
C SER A 417 33.76 -4.09 1.36
N VAL A 418 33.05 -5.05 0.78
CA VAL A 418 32.76 -6.32 1.47
C VAL A 418 34.04 -7.15 1.47
N THR A 419 34.48 -7.57 2.64
CA THR A 419 35.67 -8.43 2.77
C THR A 419 35.35 -9.85 2.29
N GLN A 420 36.37 -10.58 1.83
CA GLN A 420 36.22 -11.99 1.44
C GLN A 420 35.54 -12.81 2.52
N GLN A 421 35.91 -12.56 3.77
CA GLN A 421 35.44 -13.29 4.95
C GLN A 421 33.95 -13.04 5.22
N GLU A 422 33.46 -11.82 5.01
CA GLU A 422 32.04 -11.46 5.16
C GLU A 422 31.18 -12.11 4.05
N VAL A 423 31.66 -12.12 2.80
CA VAL A 423 30.95 -12.80 1.71
C VAL A 423 30.90 -14.31 1.94
N GLU A 424 32.01 -14.92 2.37
CA GLU A 424 32.08 -16.35 2.70
C GLU A 424 31.12 -16.70 3.84
N GLN A 425 31.04 -15.87 4.88
CA GLN A 425 30.16 -16.07 6.02
C GLN A 425 28.68 -15.95 5.63
N LEU A 426 28.32 -14.94 4.82
CA LEU A 426 26.95 -14.77 4.33
C LEU A 426 26.53 -15.92 3.40
N LEU A 427 27.44 -16.37 2.53
CA LEU A 427 27.18 -17.52 1.65
C LEU A 427 27.05 -18.81 2.46
N ALA A 428 27.92 -19.04 3.45
CA ALA A 428 27.81 -20.20 4.31
C ALA A 428 26.48 -20.20 5.08
N GLN A 429 26.10 -19.06 5.67
CA GLN A 429 24.83 -18.93 6.35
C GLN A 429 23.67 -19.25 5.39
N PHE A 430 23.67 -18.69 4.19
CA PHE A 430 22.60 -18.87 3.22
C PHE A 430 22.52 -20.28 2.58
N LEU A 431 23.65 -20.98 2.48
CA LEU A 431 23.70 -22.32 1.87
C LEU A 431 23.44 -23.46 2.87
N PHE A 432 23.58 -23.19 4.18
CA PHE A 432 23.56 -24.20 5.24
C PHE A 432 22.55 -23.95 6.37
N GLU A 433 21.97 -22.75 6.52
CA GLU A 433 20.72 -22.49 7.27
C GLU A 433 19.50 -22.63 6.35
#